data_AF-A0A2A4Z529-F1
#
_entry.id   AF-A0A2A4Z529-F1
#
_cell.length_a   1.000
_cell.length_b   1.000
_cell.length_c   1.000
_cell.angle_alpha   90.00
_cell.angle_beta   90.00
_cell.angle_gamma   90.00
#
_symmetry.space_group_name_H-M   'P 1'
#
loop_
_entity.id
_entity.type
_entity.pdbx_description
1 polymer ?
#
loop_
_entity_poly.entity_id
_entity_poly.type
_entity_poly.pdbx_seq_one_letter_code
_entity_poly.pdbx_strand_id
1 'polypeptide(L)'
;MKKLPIIVSIRAALYYTYANIGLIAKVSAPWLGIYALYTLGFSLLGIEEYLYLQEAVAFVTEFPRDGRAMGYDRLEVLIPKLEAITAELGSLIQVHDIFDKLIRLVAYGSVAVAMHRSFVLDEELPIMSFEGREFKYTIYMIIYMSVIGGLSMLLLALAGILGIDGALWGVVYGIVGLVLLLLVARFLLVFPAIALGNAAITPLKSWSLTKGNGWALYGGLLLVILSSLPISIFKVTVAKIALPLVVIWPAQLLLSMIVLTFILVFLSICYQNLLFPPKDENQGPLY
;
A
#
# COMPACT_ATOMS: atom_id res chain seq x y z
N MET A 1 -14.37 -14.20 25.63
CA MET A 1 -13.59 -13.24 24.82
C MET A 1 -14.48 -12.05 24.53
N LYS A 2 -14.00 -10.81 24.75
CA LYS A 2 -14.80 -9.60 24.49
C LYS A 2 -14.94 -9.37 22.98
N LYS A 3 -16.13 -8.96 22.53
CA LYS A 3 -16.38 -8.64 21.12
C LYS A 3 -15.84 -7.25 20.80
N LEU A 4 -15.21 -7.11 19.63
CA LEU A 4 -14.76 -5.80 19.15
C LEU A 4 -15.96 -4.94 18.72
N PRO A 5 -16.03 -3.66 19.15
CA PRO A 5 -17.04 -2.71 18.67
C PRO A 5 -16.65 -2.20 17.27
N ILE A 6 -16.71 -3.08 16.26
CA ILE A 6 -16.17 -2.81 14.92
C ILE A 6 -16.82 -1.60 14.26
N ILE A 7 -18.14 -1.43 14.35
CA ILE A 7 -18.83 -0.29 13.72
C ILE A 7 -18.34 1.04 14.31
N VAL A 8 -18.20 1.11 15.64
CA VAL A 8 -17.65 2.28 16.34
C VAL A 8 -16.20 2.50 15.93
N SER A 9 -15.42 1.42 15.83
CA SER A 9 -14.02 1.45 15.42
C SER A 9 -13.83 1.98 14.00
N ILE A 10 -14.68 1.57 13.05
CA ILE A 10 -14.68 2.08 11.68
C ILE A 10 -15.04 3.56 11.67
N ARG A 11 -16.13 3.95 12.34
CA ARG A 11 -16.57 5.35 12.37
C ARG A 11 -15.49 6.27 12.92
N ALA A 12 -14.85 5.86 14.02
CA ALA A 12 -13.73 6.57 14.61
C ALA A 12 -12.53 6.63 13.65
N ALA A 13 -12.19 5.52 12.98
CA ALA A 13 -11.08 5.48 12.02
C ALA A 13 -11.31 6.43 10.84
N LEU A 14 -12.52 6.43 10.26
CA LEU A 14 -12.88 7.31 9.16
C LEU A 14 -12.82 8.78 9.60
N TYR A 15 -13.50 9.11 10.70
CA TYR A 15 -13.54 10.48 11.21
C TYR A 15 -12.13 11.01 11.48
N TYR A 16 -11.30 10.23 12.18
CA TYR A 16 -9.93 10.62 12.50
C TYR A 16 -9.09 10.82 11.24
N THR A 17 -9.18 9.89 10.28
CA THR A 17 -8.39 9.97 9.03
C THR A 17 -8.75 11.22 8.22
N TYR A 18 -10.04 11.53 8.10
CA TYR A 18 -10.48 12.74 7.40
C TYR A 18 -10.10 14.03 8.15
N ALA A 19 -10.26 14.06 9.47
CA ALA A 19 -9.93 15.23 10.29
C ALA A 19 -8.42 15.55 10.29
N ASN A 20 -7.58 14.53 10.08
CA ASN A 20 -6.12 14.65 10.20
C ASN A 20 -5.38 14.51 8.86
N ILE A 21 -6.02 14.77 7.72
CA ILE A 21 -5.34 14.65 6.42
C ILE A 21 -4.11 15.58 6.29
N GLY A 22 -4.16 16.76 6.92
CA GLY A 22 -3.03 17.68 6.99
C GLY A 22 -1.85 17.11 7.78
N LEU A 23 -2.14 16.27 8.78
CA LEU A 23 -1.13 15.55 9.55
C LEU A 23 -0.40 14.52 8.67
N ILE A 24 -1.15 13.77 7.86
CA ILE A 24 -0.59 12.81 6.89
C ILE A 24 0.34 13.54 5.91
N ALA A 25 -0.10 14.68 5.38
CA ALA A 25 0.71 15.48 4.49
C ALA A 25 2.00 15.98 5.17
N LYS A 26 1.91 16.46 6.43
CA LYS A 26 3.06 16.94 7.20
C LYS A 26 4.11 15.84 7.43
N VAL A 27 3.68 14.65 7.84
CA VAL A 27 4.59 13.52 8.13
C VAL A 27 5.14 12.90 6.84
N SER A 28 4.38 12.94 5.75
CA SER A 28 4.83 12.44 4.45
C SER A 28 5.76 13.42 3.74
N ALA A 29 5.67 14.72 4.00
CA ALA A 29 6.35 15.77 3.22
C ALA A 29 7.86 15.55 3.03
N PRO A 30 8.65 15.16 4.04
CA PRO A 30 10.08 14.90 3.85
C PRO A 30 10.33 13.71 2.92
N TRP A 31 9.54 12.64 3.05
CA TRP A 31 9.62 11.48 2.15
C TRP A 31 9.22 11.84 0.72
N LEU A 32 8.21 12.70 0.55
CA LEU A 32 7.83 13.22 -0.76
C LEU A 32 8.95 14.07 -1.37
N GLY A 33 9.64 14.89 -0.56
CA GLY A 33 10.80 15.67 -0.99
C GLY A 33 11.95 14.78 -1.45
N ILE A 34 12.33 13.77 -0.66
CA ILE A 34 13.36 12.79 -1.04
C ILE A 34 12.96 12.07 -2.33
N TYR A 35 11.71 11.63 -2.42
CA TYR A 35 11.22 10.89 -3.57
C TYR A 35 11.13 11.76 -4.84
N ALA A 36 10.81 13.06 -4.70
CA ALA A 36 10.87 14.03 -5.79
C ALA A 36 12.31 14.25 -6.27
N LEU A 37 13.28 14.40 -5.37
CA LEU A 37 14.70 14.52 -5.71
C LEU A 37 15.23 13.25 -6.40
N TYR A 38 14.86 12.08 -5.89
CA TYR A 38 15.12 10.79 -6.54
C TYR A 38 14.57 10.77 -7.97
N THR A 39 13.30 11.12 -8.14
CA THR A 39 12.63 11.11 -9.44
C THR A 39 13.29 12.10 -10.40
N LEU A 40 13.61 13.31 -9.93
CA LEU A 40 14.33 14.31 -10.71
C LEU A 40 15.70 13.78 -11.19
N GLY A 41 16.47 13.16 -10.30
CA GLY A 41 17.75 12.58 -10.64
C GLY A 41 17.65 11.54 -11.76
N PHE A 42 16.67 10.63 -11.69
CA PHE A 42 16.49 9.61 -12.72
C PHE A 42 15.86 10.14 -14.01
N SER A 43 14.96 11.12 -13.94
CA SER A 43 14.45 11.83 -15.14
C SER A 43 15.60 12.49 -15.90
N LEU A 44 16.53 13.15 -15.21
CA LEU A 44 17.71 13.78 -15.83
C LEU A 44 18.67 12.77 -16.47
N LEU A 45 18.63 11.51 -16.04
CA LEU A 45 19.43 10.42 -16.60
C LEU A 45 18.71 9.66 -17.74
N GLY A 46 17.58 10.17 -18.24
CA GLY A 46 16.88 9.59 -19.40
C GLY A 46 15.93 8.44 -19.09
N ILE A 47 15.70 8.09 -17.81
CA ILE A 47 14.75 7.02 -17.45
C ILE A 47 13.32 7.33 -17.89
N GLU A 48 12.94 8.60 -17.95
CA GLU A 48 11.61 9.02 -18.35
C GLU A 48 11.26 8.55 -19.77
N GLU A 49 12.21 8.63 -20.70
CA GLU A 49 12.03 8.17 -22.08
C GLU A 49 11.89 6.65 -22.15
N TYR A 50 12.71 5.93 -21.38
CA TYR A 50 12.60 4.47 -21.24
C TYR A 50 11.21 4.05 -20.76
N LEU A 51 10.71 4.67 -19.68
CA LEU A 51 9.41 4.32 -19.09
C LEU A 51 8.25 4.62 -20.03
N TYR A 52 8.31 5.77 -20.72
CA TYR A 52 7.32 6.13 -21.72
C TYR A 52 7.27 5.12 -22.88
N LEU A 53 8.43 4.71 -23.39
CA LEU A 53 8.52 3.70 -24.44
C LEU A 53 8.04 2.32 -23.97
N GLN A 54 8.40 1.93 -22.75
CA GLN A 54 7.94 0.68 -22.17
C GLN A 54 6.41 0.65 -22.05
N GLU A 55 5.80 1.75 -21.59
CA GLU A 55 4.34 1.88 -21.49
C GLU A 55 3.67 1.87 -22.88
N ALA A 56 4.25 2.56 -23.86
CA ALA A 56 3.76 2.55 -25.24
C ALA A 56 3.80 1.15 -25.87
N VAL A 57 4.91 0.43 -25.70
CA VAL A 57 5.04 -0.97 -26.19
C VAL A 57 4.02 -1.88 -25.52
N ALA A 58 3.85 -1.78 -24.20
CA ALA A 58 2.86 -2.57 -23.47
C ALA A 58 1.44 -2.29 -23.97
N PHE A 59 1.08 -1.01 -24.13
CA PHE A 59 -0.24 -0.61 -24.60
C PHE A 59 -0.56 -1.13 -26.01
N VAL A 60 0.37 -0.97 -26.96
CA VAL A 60 0.19 -1.45 -28.34
C VAL A 60 0.09 -2.99 -28.39
N THR A 61 0.82 -3.68 -27.51
CA THR A 61 0.78 -5.15 -27.41
C THR A 61 -0.54 -5.66 -26.84
N GLU A 62 -1.06 -5.01 -25.80
CA GLU A 62 -2.30 -5.41 -25.13
C GLU A 62 -3.56 -5.03 -25.94
N PHE A 63 -3.53 -3.89 -26.65
CA PHE A 63 -4.68 -3.34 -27.36
C PHE A 63 -4.40 -3.08 -28.86
N PRO A 64 -4.01 -4.10 -29.65
CA PRO A 64 -3.56 -3.92 -31.03
C PRO A 64 -4.66 -3.41 -31.99
N ARG A 65 -5.93 -3.42 -31.58
CA ARG A 65 -7.08 -2.97 -32.37
C ARG A 65 -7.68 -1.63 -31.89
N ASP A 66 -7.14 -1.02 -30.83
CA ASP A 66 -7.58 0.30 -30.38
C ASP A 66 -7.08 1.37 -31.36
N GLY A 67 -7.95 2.30 -31.75
CA GLY A 67 -7.58 3.41 -32.64
C GLY A 67 -6.45 4.29 -32.09
N ARG A 68 -6.25 4.31 -30.76
CA ARG A 68 -5.11 4.96 -30.11
C ARG A 68 -3.80 4.21 -30.37
N ALA A 69 -3.82 2.87 -30.40
CA ALA A 69 -2.65 2.07 -30.74
C ALA A 69 -2.24 2.26 -32.22
N MET A 70 -3.19 2.62 -33.10
CA MET A 70 -2.91 3.02 -34.48
C MET A 70 -2.24 4.40 -34.60
N GLY A 71 -2.32 5.23 -33.55
CA GLY A 71 -1.66 6.53 -33.45
C GLY A 71 -0.28 6.50 -32.81
N TYR A 72 0.13 5.36 -32.21
CA TYR A 72 1.51 5.13 -31.79
C TYR A 72 2.35 4.66 -32.99
N ASP A 73 3.66 4.91 -32.92
CA ASP A 73 4.62 4.24 -33.79
C ASP A 73 4.37 2.71 -33.75
N ARG A 74 4.40 2.04 -34.90
CA ARG A 74 4.21 0.57 -34.95
C ARG A 74 5.24 -0.13 -34.06
N LEU A 75 4.92 -1.34 -33.57
CA LEU A 75 5.85 -2.15 -32.77
C LEU A 75 7.23 -2.33 -33.46
N GLU A 76 7.25 -2.41 -34.79
CA GLU A 76 8.47 -2.47 -35.61
C GLU A 76 9.42 -1.27 -35.43
N VAL A 77 8.90 -0.14 -34.94
CA VAL A 77 9.67 1.09 -34.66
C VAL A 77 9.91 1.25 -33.16
N LEU A 78 8.91 0.92 -32.32
CA LEU A 78 9.02 1.06 -30.87
C LEU A 78 9.99 0.05 -30.25
N ILE A 79 9.97 -1.20 -30.69
CA ILE A 79 10.83 -2.25 -30.12
C ILE A 79 12.32 -1.92 -30.31
N PRO A 80 12.81 -1.57 -31.53
CA PRO A 80 14.21 -1.19 -31.69
C PRO A 80 14.62 0.05 -30.88
N LYS A 81 13.74 1.04 -30.73
CA LYS A 81 13.98 2.22 -29.88
C LYS A 81 14.13 1.83 -28.40
N LEU A 82 13.21 0.99 -27.92
CA LEU A 82 13.27 0.47 -26.55
C LEU A 82 14.52 -0.36 -26.31
N GLU A 83 14.92 -1.21 -27.25
CA GLU A 83 16.16 -2.00 -27.18
C GLU A 83 17.40 -1.11 -27.11
N ALA A 84 17.47 -0.06 -27.94
CA ALA A 84 18.58 0.89 -27.94
C ALA A 84 18.71 1.62 -26.60
N ILE A 85 17.61 2.15 -26.07
CA ILE A 85 17.59 2.85 -24.77
C ILE A 85 17.86 1.86 -23.62
N THR A 86 17.37 0.62 -23.71
CA THR A 86 17.65 -0.41 -22.71
C THR A 86 19.14 -0.77 -22.70
N ALA A 87 19.79 -0.82 -23.86
CA ALA A 87 21.23 -1.07 -23.96
C ALA A 87 22.06 0.10 -23.40
N GLU A 88 21.62 1.34 -23.61
CA GLU A 88 22.27 2.55 -23.11
C GLU A 88 22.14 2.69 -21.60
N LEU A 89 20.92 2.55 -21.07
CA LEU A 89 20.63 2.73 -19.65
C LEU A 89 20.99 1.50 -18.83
N GLY A 90 20.93 0.30 -19.40
CA GLY A 90 21.39 -0.97 -18.83
C GLY A 90 21.20 -1.10 -17.31
N SER A 91 22.30 -1.03 -16.57
CA SER A 91 22.31 -1.15 -15.09
C SER A 91 21.49 -0.09 -14.36
N LEU A 92 21.32 1.10 -14.93
CA LEU A 92 20.57 2.19 -14.33
C LEU A 92 19.08 1.84 -14.16
N ILE A 93 18.50 1.09 -15.11
CA ILE A 93 17.12 0.61 -15.03
C ILE A 93 16.94 -0.30 -13.81
N GLN A 94 17.88 -1.23 -13.59
CA GLN A 94 17.83 -2.15 -12.46
C GLN A 94 17.99 -1.42 -11.12
N VAL A 95 18.93 -0.47 -11.07
CA VAL A 95 19.13 0.38 -9.88
C VAL A 95 17.86 1.16 -9.58
N HIS A 96 17.28 1.81 -10.58
CA HIS A 96 16.02 2.54 -10.44
C HIS A 96 14.90 1.64 -9.90
N ASP A 97 14.72 0.46 -10.50
CA ASP A 97 13.68 -0.48 -10.11
C ASP A 97 13.79 -0.90 -8.63
N ILE A 98 15.00 -1.12 -8.15
CA ILE A 98 15.26 -1.50 -6.76
C ILE A 98 15.06 -0.30 -5.83
N PHE A 99 15.65 0.85 -6.17
CA PHE A 99 15.61 2.04 -5.32
C PHE A 99 14.20 2.64 -5.22
N ASP A 100 13.42 2.65 -6.30
CA ASP A 100 12.01 3.09 -6.27
C ASP A 100 11.22 2.32 -5.21
N LYS A 101 11.32 0.99 -5.26
CA LYS A 101 10.62 0.08 -4.35
C LYS A 101 11.12 0.26 -2.92
N LEU A 102 12.44 0.41 -2.72
CA LEU A 102 13.04 0.61 -1.41
C LEU A 102 12.63 1.95 -0.77
N ILE A 103 12.69 3.06 -1.50
CA ILE A 103 12.31 4.38 -0.97
C ILE A 103 10.85 4.40 -0.56
N ARG A 104 9.96 3.87 -1.42
CA ARG A 104 8.53 3.74 -1.10
C ARG A 104 8.31 2.93 0.17
N LEU A 105 8.97 1.77 0.28
CA LEU A 105 8.83 0.87 1.41
C LEU A 105 9.32 1.49 2.73
N VAL A 106 10.48 2.15 2.70
CA VAL A 106 11.05 2.84 3.87
C VAL A 106 10.15 4.01 4.27
N ALA A 107 9.66 4.79 3.30
CA ALA A 107 8.70 5.86 3.56
C ALA A 107 7.42 5.30 4.20
N TYR A 108 6.87 4.20 3.69
CA TYR A 108 5.68 3.56 4.26
C TYR A 108 5.92 3.10 5.69
N GLY A 109 7.05 2.41 5.95
CA GLY A 109 7.38 1.93 7.29
C GLY A 109 7.54 3.07 8.30
N SER A 110 8.25 4.14 7.92
CA SER A 110 8.46 5.31 8.77
C SER A 110 7.15 6.02 9.08
N VAL A 111 6.35 6.35 8.06
CA VAL A 111 5.03 7.01 8.23
C VAL A 111 4.09 6.13 9.05
N ALA A 112 4.08 4.82 8.82
CA ALA A 112 3.20 3.91 9.54
C ALA A 112 3.54 3.81 11.03
N VAL A 113 4.82 3.73 11.38
CA VAL A 113 5.27 3.74 12.78
C VAL A 113 4.89 5.05 13.45
N ALA A 114 5.19 6.18 12.82
CA ALA A 114 4.84 7.51 13.34
C ALA A 114 3.33 7.62 13.60
N MET A 115 2.50 7.21 12.64
CA MET A 115 1.03 7.26 12.76
C MET A 115 0.50 6.35 13.86
N HIS A 116 0.99 5.11 13.97
CA HIS A 116 0.58 4.21 15.06
C HIS A 116 0.92 4.78 16.43
N ARG A 117 2.09 5.39 16.59
CA ARG A 117 2.54 5.97 17.86
C ARG A 117 1.79 7.24 18.22
N SER A 118 1.63 8.15 17.27
CA SER A 118 0.84 9.36 17.49
C SER A 118 -0.60 9.03 17.84
N PHE A 119 -1.21 8.05 17.16
CA PHE A 119 -2.57 7.66 17.46
C PHE A 119 -2.71 6.99 18.83
N VAL A 120 -1.79 6.08 19.19
CA VAL A 120 -1.97 5.25 20.39
C VAL A 120 -1.36 5.85 21.65
N LEU A 121 -0.25 6.57 21.52
CA LEU A 121 0.53 7.13 22.63
C LEU A 121 0.44 8.66 22.72
N ASP A 122 -0.27 9.30 21.79
CA ASP A 122 -0.36 10.76 21.68
C ASP A 122 1.02 11.44 21.56
N GLU A 123 1.97 10.73 20.94
CA GLU A 123 3.31 11.26 20.70
C GLU A 123 3.32 12.26 19.55
N GLU A 124 4.17 13.29 19.67
CA GLU A 124 4.46 14.18 18.57
C GLU A 124 5.04 13.40 17.39
N LEU A 125 4.48 13.64 16.21
CA LEU A 125 4.89 12.96 15.00
C LEU A 125 6.28 13.40 14.57
N PRO A 126 7.27 12.50 14.55
CA PRO A 126 8.57 12.84 14.01
C PRO A 126 8.42 13.17 12.53
N ILE A 127 9.09 14.25 12.11
CA ILE A 127 9.11 14.70 10.72
C ILE A 127 9.76 13.61 9.84
N MET A 128 10.83 12.98 10.34
CA MET A 128 11.47 11.81 9.73
C MET A 128 12.22 11.03 10.81
N SER A 129 11.91 9.74 10.97
CA SER A 129 12.65 8.83 11.86
C SER A 129 12.85 7.48 11.17
N PHE A 130 14.03 6.91 11.39
CA PHE A 130 14.34 5.55 10.96
C PHE A 130 15.25 4.89 12.00
N GLU A 131 14.65 4.49 13.12
CA GLU A 131 15.32 3.77 14.19
C GLU A 131 15.15 2.25 14.00
N GLY A 132 15.63 1.46 14.97
CA GLY A 132 15.48 0.01 14.94
C GLY A 132 14.02 -0.47 14.87
N ARG A 133 13.05 0.36 15.27
CA ARG A 133 11.62 0.05 15.23
C ARG A 133 11.06 0.15 13.81
N GLU A 134 11.35 1.23 13.10
CA GLU A 134 10.98 1.45 11.70
C GLU A 134 11.63 0.39 10.83
N PHE A 135 12.91 0.11 11.06
CA PHE A 135 13.59 -1.00 10.39
C PHE A 135 12.88 -2.33 10.62
N LYS A 136 12.56 -2.68 11.89
CA LYS A 136 11.81 -3.89 12.21
C LYS A 136 10.43 -3.90 11.56
N TYR A 137 9.71 -2.79 11.56
CA TYR A 137 8.39 -2.67 10.91
C TYR A 137 8.50 -2.94 9.41
N THR A 138 9.45 -2.31 8.74
CA THR A 138 9.73 -2.50 7.31
C THR A 138 10.08 -3.95 6.99
N ILE A 139 10.96 -4.60 7.76
CA ILE A 139 11.31 -6.02 7.56
C ILE A 139 10.06 -6.91 7.72
N TYR A 140 9.23 -6.66 8.73
CA TYR A 140 7.99 -7.41 8.89
C TYR A 140 7.01 -7.16 7.75
N MET A 141 6.92 -5.94 7.21
CA MET A 141 6.14 -5.68 6.00
C MET A 141 6.66 -6.49 4.80
N ILE A 142 7.99 -6.53 4.58
CA ILE A 142 8.58 -7.33 3.50
C ILE A 142 8.19 -8.80 3.66
N ILE A 143 8.44 -9.39 4.83
CA ILE A 143 8.13 -10.80 5.10
C ILE A 143 6.64 -11.07 4.87
N TYR A 144 5.79 -10.17 5.35
CA TYR A 144 4.35 -10.29 5.22
C TYR A 144 3.90 -10.23 3.76
N MET A 145 4.39 -9.25 2.99
CA MET A 145 4.09 -9.11 1.56
C MET A 145 4.63 -10.30 0.75
N SER A 146 5.83 -10.82 1.08
CA SER A 146 6.39 -12.01 0.45
C SER A 146 5.54 -13.25 0.71
N VAL A 147 5.05 -13.44 1.94
CA VAL A 147 4.18 -14.58 2.27
C VAL A 147 2.84 -14.48 1.54
N ILE A 148 2.21 -13.30 1.53
CA ILE A 148 0.92 -13.09 0.85
C ILE A 148 1.08 -13.20 -0.66
N GLY A 149 2.15 -12.63 -1.22
CA GLY A 149 2.46 -12.70 -2.65
C GLY A 149 2.79 -14.14 -3.09
N GLY A 150 3.52 -14.90 -2.26
CA GLY A 150 3.76 -16.31 -2.51
C GLY A 150 2.46 -17.13 -2.50
N LEU A 151 1.58 -16.86 -1.52
CA LEU A 151 0.26 -17.50 -1.43
C LEU A 151 -0.66 -17.11 -2.60
N SER A 152 -0.65 -15.84 -3.03
CA SER A 152 -1.44 -15.40 -4.17
C SER A 152 -0.98 -16.07 -5.45
N MET A 153 0.33 -16.14 -5.71
CA MET A 153 0.88 -16.84 -6.87
C MET A 153 0.53 -18.33 -6.84
N LEU A 154 0.60 -18.98 -5.68
CA LEU A 154 0.19 -20.38 -5.54
C LEU A 154 -1.29 -20.59 -5.89
N LEU A 155 -2.18 -19.75 -5.36
CA LEU A 155 -3.62 -19.84 -5.64
C LEU A 155 -3.95 -19.56 -7.11
N LEU A 156 -3.27 -18.60 -7.73
CA LEU A 156 -3.42 -18.28 -9.15
C LEU A 156 -2.87 -19.40 -10.05
N ALA A 157 -1.74 -20.02 -9.67
CA ALA A 157 -1.21 -21.18 -10.38
C ALA A 157 -2.17 -22.37 -10.32
N LEU A 158 -2.79 -22.63 -9.16
CA LEU A 158 -3.82 -23.65 -9.02
C LEU A 158 -5.04 -23.37 -9.91
N ALA A 159 -5.51 -22.12 -9.96
CA ALA A 159 -6.58 -21.70 -10.86
C ALA A 159 -6.23 -21.95 -12.34
N GLY A 160 -4.98 -21.67 -12.74
CA GLY A 160 -4.49 -21.97 -14.09
C GLY A 160 -4.45 -23.47 -14.40
N ILE A 161 -4.00 -24.30 -13.45
CA ILE A 161 -4.00 -25.77 -13.59
C ILE A 161 -5.41 -26.33 -13.74
N LEU A 162 -6.39 -25.71 -13.08
CA LEU A 162 -7.81 -26.09 -13.18
C LEU A 162 -8.47 -25.64 -14.50
N GLY A 163 -7.70 -25.03 -15.41
CA GLY A 163 -8.17 -24.65 -16.74
C GLY A 163 -9.06 -23.41 -16.76
N ILE A 164 -8.92 -22.51 -15.79
CA ILE A 164 -9.68 -21.25 -15.77
C ILE A 164 -9.19 -20.35 -16.91
N ASP A 165 -10.11 -19.90 -17.76
CA ASP A 165 -9.82 -19.07 -18.93
C ASP A 165 -10.67 -17.79 -19.01
N GLY A 166 -10.21 -16.86 -19.85
CA GLY A 166 -10.95 -15.65 -20.21
C GLY A 166 -11.43 -14.81 -19.02
N ALA A 167 -12.71 -14.41 -19.06
CA ALA A 167 -13.30 -13.49 -18.09
C ALA A 167 -13.38 -14.03 -16.65
N LEU A 168 -13.27 -15.35 -16.47
CA LEU A 168 -13.28 -15.98 -15.13
C LEU A 168 -12.05 -15.58 -14.30
N TRP A 169 -10.95 -15.16 -14.92
CA TRP A 169 -9.78 -14.65 -14.21
C TRP A 169 -10.11 -13.45 -13.32
N GLY A 170 -10.98 -12.54 -13.77
CA GLY A 170 -11.44 -11.41 -12.94
C GLY A 170 -12.12 -11.86 -11.64
N VAL A 171 -12.94 -12.91 -11.74
CA VAL A 171 -13.63 -13.50 -10.57
C VAL A 171 -12.61 -14.19 -9.65
N VAL A 172 -11.65 -14.94 -10.22
CA VAL A 172 -10.58 -15.58 -9.46
C VAL A 172 -9.75 -14.55 -8.69
N TYR A 173 -9.32 -13.47 -9.33
CA TYR A 173 -8.58 -12.40 -8.65
C TYR A 173 -9.37 -11.82 -7.48
N GLY A 174 -10.68 -11.59 -7.67
CA GLY A 174 -11.57 -11.15 -6.60
C GLY A 174 -11.63 -12.15 -5.44
N ILE A 175 -11.86 -13.43 -5.71
CA ILE A 175 -11.95 -14.48 -4.69
C ILE A 175 -10.62 -14.63 -3.94
N VAL A 176 -9.50 -14.72 -4.66
CA VAL A 176 -8.16 -14.82 -4.07
C VAL A 176 -7.89 -13.61 -3.17
N GLY A 177 -8.22 -12.40 -3.62
CA GLY A 177 -8.09 -11.18 -2.81
C GLY A 177 -8.91 -11.24 -1.51
N LEU A 178 -10.17 -11.67 -1.57
CA LEU A 178 -11.04 -11.78 -0.39
C LEU A 178 -10.55 -12.86 0.59
N VAL A 179 -10.10 -14.01 0.09
CA VAL A 179 -9.54 -15.08 0.91
C VAL A 179 -8.25 -14.63 1.61
N LEU A 180 -7.35 -13.97 0.88
CA LEU A 180 -6.13 -13.42 1.45
C LEU A 180 -6.44 -12.34 2.48
N LEU A 181 -7.40 -11.44 2.21
CA LEU A 181 -7.82 -10.41 3.16
C LEU A 181 -8.33 -11.01 4.48
N LEU A 182 -9.09 -12.12 4.42
CA LEU A 182 -9.56 -12.83 5.61
C LEU A 182 -8.40 -13.38 6.45
N LEU A 183 -7.39 -13.97 5.80
CA LEU A 183 -6.18 -14.46 6.48
C LEU A 183 -5.40 -13.29 7.10
N VAL A 184 -5.18 -12.26 6.31
CA VAL A 184 -4.42 -11.06 6.63
C VAL A 184 -4.99 -10.33 7.85
N ALA A 185 -6.31 -10.15 7.88
CA ALA A 185 -7.04 -9.42 8.92
C ALA A 185 -6.66 -9.79 10.35
N ARG A 186 -6.32 -11.06 10.57
CA ARG A 186 -6.01 -11.60 11.90
C ARG A 186 -4.56 -11.44 12.31
N PHE A 187 -3.66 -11.19 11.36
CA PHE A 187 -2.24 -10.97 11.60
C PHE A 187 -1.88 -9.49 11.63
N LEU A 188 -2.72 -8.62 11.08
CA LEU A 188 -2.43 -7.19 10.96
C LEU A 188 -2.22 -6.47 12.30
N LEU A 189 -2.68 -6.99 13.44
CA LEU A 189 -2.43 -6.38 14.75
C LEU A 189 -0.97 -6.48 15.22
N VAL A 190 -0.13 -7.26 14.53
CA VAL A 190 1.32 -7.27 14.79
C VAL A 190 1.97 -5.92 14.43
N PHE A 191 1.44 -5.22 13.43
CA PHE A 191 2.00 -3.95 12.96
C PHE A 191 1.90 -2.82 13.99
N PRO A 192 0.72 -2.50 14.57
CA PRO A 192 0.66 -1.54 15.66
C PRO A 192 1.51 -1.99 16.86
N ALA A 193 1.59 -3.28 17.16
CA ALA A 193 2.44 -3.77 18.24
C ALA A 193 3.94 -3.49 18.00
N ILE A 194 4.44 -3.73 16.79
CA ILE A 194 5.83 -3.44 16.42
C ILE A 194 6.10 -1.93 16.53
N ALA A 195 5.21 -1.10 16.00
CA ALA A 195 5.35 0.36 16.06
C ALA A 195 5.39 0.88 17.51
N LEU A 196 4.66 0.24 18.41
CA LEU A 196 4.60 0.59 19.83
C LEU A 196 5.70 -0.08 20.69
N GLY A 197 6.55 -0.92 20.09
CA GLY A 197 7.58 -1.66 20.82
C GLY A 197 7.03 -2.78 21.73
N ASN A 198 5.79 -3.22 21.53
CA ASN A 198 5.19 -4.28 22.32
C ASN A 198 5.64 -5.67 21.81
N ALA A 199 6.73 -6.18 22.40
CA ALA A 199 7.29 -7.50 22.05
C ALA A 199 6.38 -8.69 22.41
N ALA A 200 5.34 -8.50 23.24
CA ALA A 200 4.45 -9.58 23.65
C ALA A 200 3.51 -10.05 22.51
N ILE A 201 3.33 -9.24 21.47
CA ILE A 201 2.40 -9.52 20.37
C ILE A 201 3.18 -10.05 19.17
N THR A 202 3.29 -11.38 19.09
CA THR A 202 3.79 -12.09 17.91
C THR A 202 2.65 -12.38 16.92
N PRO A 203 2.92 -12.81 15.67
CA PRO A 203 1.87 -13.21 14.73
C PRO A 203 0.92 -14.28 15.29
N LEU A 204 1.47 -15.28 16.00
CA LEU A 204 0.67 -16.31 16.70
C LEU A 204 -0.19 -15.70 17.81
N LYS A 205 0.36 -14.76 18.57
CA LYS A 205 -0.40 -14.05 19.60
C LYS A 205 -1.52 -13.21 18.99
N SER A 206 -1.25 -12.47 17.91
CA SER A 206 -2.25 -11.73 17.13
C SER A 206 -3.39 -12.66 16.68
N TRP A 207 -3.06 -13.82 16.13
CA TRP A 207 -4.06 -14.82 15.75
C TRP A 207 -4.92 -15.28 16.93
N SER A 208 -4.30 -15.53 18.08
CA SER A 208 -5.01 -15.95 19.30
C SER A 208 -5.91 -14.85 19.86
N LEU A 209 -5.45 -13.59 19.85
CA LEU A 209 -6.17 -12.43 20.36
C LEU A 209 -7.39 -12.08 19.49
N THR A 210 -7.29 -12.34 18.19
CA THR A 210 -8.38 -12.11 17.23
C THR A 210 -9.34 -13.29 17.13
N LYS A 211 -9.14 -14.37 17.89
CA LYS A 211 -10.06 -15.53 17.90
C LYS A 211 -11.45 -15.08 18.34
N GLY A 212 -12.47 -15.40 17.56
CA GLY A 212 -13.85 -14.94 17.78
C GLY A 212 -14.16 -13.54 17.23
N ASN A 213 -13.16 -12.73 16.89
CA ASN A 213 -13.32 -11.41 16.26
C ASN A 213 -12.85 -11.37 14.79
N GLY A 214 -12.36 -12.48 14.23
CA GLY A 214 -11.79 -12.54 12.88
C GLY A 214 -12.73 -12.04 11.77
N TRP A 215 -14.00 -12.47 11.77
CA TRP A 215 -15.00 -12.00 10.80
C TRP A 215 -15.31 -10.51 10.95
N ALA A 216 -15.30 -10.01 12.19
CA ALA A 216 -15.56 -8.62 12.50
C ALA A 216 -14.39 -7.75 11.99
N LEU A 217 -13.15 -8.19 12.20
CA LEU A 217 -11.95 -7.54 11.64
C LEU A 217 -11.92 -7.57 10.12
N TYR A 218 -12.26 -8.71 9.51
CA TYR A 218 -12.36 -8.84 8.06
C TYR A 218 -13.38 -7.85 7.48
N GLY A 219 -14.60 -7.82 8.04
CA GLY A 219 -15.64 -6.88 7.60
C GLY A 219 -15.24 -5.42 7.82
N GLY A 220 -14.58 -5.12 8.95
CA GLY A 220 -14.07 -3.78 9.22
C GLY A 220 -12.99 -3.34 8.25
N LEU A 221 -12.01 -4.19 7.96
CA LEU A 221 -10.99 -3.91 6.95
C LEU A 221 -11.58 -3.74 5.57
N LEU A 222 -12.53 -4.58 5.18
CA LEU A 222 -13.22 -4.46 3.89
C LEU A 222 -13.90 -3.10 3.77
N LEU A 223 -14.65 -2.67 4.80
CA LEU A 223 -15.35 -1.37 4.81
C LEU A 223 -14.38 -0.17 4.80
N VAL A 224 -13.27 -0.29 5.51
CA VAL A 224 -12.20 0.73 5.51
C VAL A 224 -11.54 0.84 4.13
N ILE A 225 -11.23 -0.30 3.49
CA ILE A 225 -10.72 -0.34 2.12
C ILE A 225 -11.74 0.29 1.15
N LEU A 226 -13.01 -0.09 1.26
CA LEU A 226 -14.10 0.48 0.43
C LEU A 226 -14.21 1.99 0.60
N SER A 227 -14.01 2.50 1.81
CA SER A 227 -14.05 3.94 2.10
C SER A 227 -12.88 4.71 1.48
N SER A 228 -11.76 4.03 1.20
CA SER A 228 -10.60 4.60 0.51
C SER A 228 -10.71 4.56 -1.03
N LEU A 229 -11.79 3.97 -1.58
CA LEU A 229 -12.00 3.86 -3.03
C LEU A 229 -12.03 5.21 -3.76
N PRO A 230 -12.68 6.29 -3.27
CA PRO A 230 -12.66 7.57 -3.98
C PRO A 230 -11.25 8.10 -4.19
N ILE A 231 -10.37 7.94 -3.20
CA ILE A 231 -8.97 8.35 -3.26
C ILE A 231 -8.19 7.44 -4.22
N SER A 232 -8.48 6.15 -4.22
CA SER A 232 -7.87 5.18 -5.14
C SER A 232 -8.28 5.44 -6.59
N ILE A 233 -9.55 5.80 -6.83
CA ILE A 233 -10.06 6.20 -8.15
C ILE A 233 -9.38 7.52 -8.57
N PHE A 234 -9.34 8.51 -7.68
CA PHE A 234 -8.66 9.78 -7.94
C PHE A 234 -7.17 9.57 -8.27
N LYS A 235 -6.49 8.69 -7.53
CA LYS A 235 -5.11 8.29 -7.79
C LYS A 235 -4.92 7.74 -9.21
N VAL A 236 -5.81 6.83 -9.66
CA VAL A 236 -5.78 6.30 -11.03
C VAL A 236 -6.04 7.40 -12.05
N THR A 237 -6.95 8.33 -11.77
CA THR A 237 -7.21 9.48 -12.65
C THR A 237 -5.99 10.38 -12.77
N VAL A 238 -5.35 10.73 -11.65
CA VAL A 238 -4.13 11.55 -11.63
C VAL A 238 -2.99 10.87 -12.40
N ALA A 239 -2.86 9.54 -12.30
CA ALA A 239 -1.87 8.77 -13.04
C ALA A 239 -2.03 8.87 -14.57
N LYS A 240 -3.22 9.21 -15.07
CA LYS A 240 -3.49 9.39 -16.51
C LYS A 240 -3.30 10.81 -17.00
N ILE A 241 -3.00 11.77 -16.11
CA ILE A 241 -2.74 13.15 -16.50
C ILE A 241 -1.28 13.25 -16.95
N ALA A 242 -1.04 13.87 -18.11
CA ALA A 242 0.31 14.14 -18.60
C ALA A 242 0.98 15.24 -17.75
N LEU A 243 1.55 14.85 -16.61
CA LEU A 243 2.38 15.68 -15.75
C LEU A 243 3.81 15.13 -15.72
N PRO A 244 4.82 15.99 -15.50
CA PRO A 244 6.21 15.54 -15.33
C PRO A 244 6.34 14.49 -14.23
N LEU A 245 7.23 13.50 -14.41
CA LEU A 245 7.43 12.41 -13.45
C LEU A 245 7.70 12.93 -12.03
N VAL A 246 8.52 13.98 -11.92
CA VAL A 246 8.88 14.64 -10.65
C VAL A 246 7.67 15.18 -9.87
N VAL A 247 6.53 15.40 -10.52
CA VAL A 247 5.28 15.83 -9.89
C VAL A 247 4.36 14.64 -9.66
N ILE A 248 4.14 13.83 -10.70
CA ILE A 248 3.12 12.79 -10.66
C ILE A 248 3.49 11.68 -9.69
N TRP A 249 4.76 11.28 -9.61
CA TRP A 249 5.19 10.18 -8.75
C TRP A 249 5.10 10.49 -7.25
N PRO A 250 5.60 11.64 -6.76
CA PRO A 250 5.32 12.07 -5.39
C PRO A 250 3.82 12.19 -5.08
N ALA A 251 3.01 12.70 -6.02
CA ALA A 251 1.57 12.74 -5.83
C ALA A 251 0.96 11.33 -5.67
N GLN A 252 1.38 10.37 -6.50
CA GLN A 252 0.99 8.96 -6.39
C GLN A 252 1.40 8.34 -5.04
N LEU A 253 2.60 8.68 -4.55
CA LEU A 253 3.09 8.24 -3.24
C LEU A 253 2.21 8.81 -2.12
N LEU A 254 1.93 10.11 -2.12
CA LEU A 254 1.06 10.77 -1.15
C LEU A 254 -0.34 10.16 -1.12
N LEU A 255 -0.97 9.98 -2.29
CA LEU A 255 -2.31 9.38 -2.37
C LEU A 255 -2.31 7.96 -1.81
N SER A 256 -1.23 7.20 -2.02
CA SER A 256 -1.07 5.87 -1.44
C SER A 256 -0.90 5.91 0.08
N MET A 257 -0.18 6.90 0.62
CA MET A 257 -0.04 7.12 2.07
C MET A 257 -1.40 7.44 2.70
N ILE A 258 -2.22 8.26 2.04
CA ILE A 258 -3.55 8.59 2.52
C ILE A 258 -4.43 7.32 2.58
N VAL A 259 -4.45 6.53 1.50
CA VAL A 259 -5.18 5.24 1.46
C VAL A 259 -4.70 4.31 2.58
N LEU A 260 -3.39 4.20 2.80
CA LEU A 260 -2.83 3.35 3.84
C LEU A 260 -3.23 3.82 5.24
N THR A 261 -3.34 5.13 5.47
CA THR A 261 -3.68 5.69 6.79
C THR A 261 -5.03 5.22 7.29
N PHE A 262 -6.03 5.06 6.41
CA PHE A 262 -7.33 4.47 6.77
C PHE A 262 -7.16 3.11 7.46
N ILE A 263 -6.30 2.25 6.90
CA ILE A 263 -6.00 0.93 7.43
C ILE A 263 -5.22 1.05 8.76
N LEU A 264 -4.19 1.90 8.80
CA LEU A 264 -3.35 2.06 9.98
C LEU A 264 -4.14 2.55 11.20
N VAL A 265 -4.99 3.56 11.04
CA VAL A 265 -5.83 4.10 12.12
C VAL A 265 -6.82 3.04 12.60
N PHE A 266 -7.50 2.36 11.67
CA PHE A 266 -8.42 1.27 12.02
C PHE A 266 -7.73 0.16 12.82
N LEU A 267 -6.54 -0.27 12.39
CA LEU A 267 -5.75 -1.29 13.10
C LEU A 267 -5.33 -0.81 14.49
N SER A 268 -4.96 0.46 14.63
CA SER A 268 -4.57 1.05 15.92
C SER A 268 -5.73 1.06 16.91
N ILE A 269 -6.93 1.45 16.46
CA ILE A 269 -8.15 1.42 17.25
C ILE A 269 -8.49 -0.01 17.69
N CYS A 270 -8.46 -0.94 16.74
CA CYS A 270 -8.76 -2.34 17.04
C CYS A 270 -7.74 -2.94 18.03
N TYR A 271 -6.47 -2.55 17.89
CA TYR A 271 -5.40 -2.94 18.80
C TYR A 271 -5.61 -2.40 20.22
N GLN A 272 -5.93 -1.11 20.37
CA GLN A 272 -6.28 -0.50 21.67
C GLN A 272 -7.47 -1.21 22.31
N ASN A 273 -8.58 -1.39 21.58
CA ASN A 273 -9.79 -2.03 22.10
C ASN A 273 -9.58 -3.48 22.56
N LEU A 274 -8.60 -4.19 21.98
CA LEU A 274 -8.28 -5.56 22.38
C LEU A 274 -7.36 -5.63 23.60
N LEU A 275 -6.45 -4.68 23.78
CA LEU A 275 -5.50 -4.69 24.90
C LEU A 275 -5.97 -3.89 26.11
N PHE A 276 -6.66 -2.78 25.88
CA PHE A 276 -7.14 -1.82 26.87
C PHE A 276 -8.62 -1.51 26.58
N PRO A 277 -9.54 -2.45 26.84
CA PRO A 277 -10.95 -2.25 26.51
C PRO A 277 -11.50 -1.03 27.26
N PRO A 278 -12.26 -0.15 26.60
CA PRO A 278 -12.87 1.00 27.26
C PRO A 278 -13.79 0.55 28.40
N LYS A 279 -13.89 1.37 29.45
CA LYS A 279 -14.72 1.07 30.63
C LYS A 279 -16.22 1.16 30.32
N ASP A 280 -16.59 1.93 29.30
CA ASP A 280 -17.95 2.09 28.78
C ASP A 280 -18.01 1.69 27.28
N GLU A 281 -19.00 0.90 26.88
CA GLU A 281 -19.14 0.43 25.49
C GLU A 281 -19.52 1.55 24.51
N ASN A 282 -20.02 2.68 25.00
CA ASN A 282 -20.37 3.85 24.20
C ASN A 282 -19.21 4.86 24.05
N GLN A 283 -18.12 4.67 24.78
CA GLN A 283 -16.91 5.48 24.68
C GLN A 283 -16.04 4.94 23.55
N GLY A 284 -15.96 5.70 22.46
CA GLY A 284 -14.99 5.43 21.40
C GLY A 284 -13.56 5.60 21.96
N PRO A 285 -12.53 5.02 21.32
CA PRO A 285 -11.14 5.10 21.78
C PRO A 285 -10.54 6.53 21.85
N LEU A 286 -11.32 7.55 21.49
CA LEU A 286 -10.95 8.96 21.55
C LEU A 286 -11.53 9.68 22.78
N TYR A 287 -12.30 8.99 23.65
CA TYR A 287 -12.84 9.51 24.92
C TYR A 287 -13.05 8.42 25.97
#